data_AF-A0AAX4NXE0-F1
#
_entry.id   AF-A0AAX4NXE0-F1
#
_cell.length_a   1.000
_cell.length_b   1.000
_cell.length_c   1.000
_cell.angle_alpha   90.00
_cell.angle_beta   90.00
_cell.angle_gamma   90.00
#
_symmetry.space_group_name_H-M   'P 1'
#
loop_
_entity.id
_entity.type
_entity.pdbx_description
1 polymer ?
#
loop_
_entity_poly.entity_id
_entity_poly.type
_entity_poly.pdbx_seq_one_letter_code
_entity_poly.pdbx_strand_id
1 'polypeptide(L)'
;MGGTKRPRPEDGEGDNTGDGASGQRIVSGGHPHGVKPWGTLMFGNPQGYRQAVESRKETLGSFSRLDDALILTVLGSFNAKELCALCCASSAFLAYASHEELWRALAFEEFRTGDTRFFPSWKETYFRNRLQGRGQQVESSWRPATFARSKQVYSDLLYQSYYCANLEFPAEWTERENVPRRSGLSLEDFQRLYERPNQPVILTDVVRNWPAFEKWGSRSYLNKAFENQLVHVGGYQFTMAQYYEYADEAGDEMPLYLFDKRFAEKSPRLAEDYHVPRAFSEDLFGVLGDCRPDYRWLIVGPKRSGSSFHKDPNATSAWNAVISGRKKWILFPPDFTPPGVHASDCGLHVATSVSIIEWFLNFYDEARDSEVQPRECVVEAGECIFVPRGWWHLVLNLEESVAITQNFASSVNVNHVLRYVENADLVSGLEQEKRAGLHSAFKEALRLHRPEVLEGAARRGSKAKGRLAGAFEKGGEGAEEKESFRFNFLG
;
A
#
# COMPACT_ATOMS: atom_id res chain seq x y z
N MET A 1 -24.73 17.78 -61.54
CA MET A 1 -24.90 19.01 -60.73
C MET A 1 -25.51 18.61 -59.41
N GLY A 2 -24.85 18.92 -58.30
CA GLY A 2 -25.31 18.53 -56.96
C GLY A 2 -24.13 18.26 -56.03
N GLY A 3 -23.43 19.32 -55.62
CA GLY A 3 -22.37 19.27 -54.62
C GLY A 3 -22.68 20.24 -53.50
N THR A 4 -23.08 19.72 -52.34
CA THR A 4 -23.33 20.46 -51.11
C THR A 4 -22.01 20.90 -50.45
N LYS A 5 -21.90 22.20 -50.17
CA LYS A 5 -20.76 22.83 -49.48
C LYS A 5 -20.69 22.37 -48.02
N ARG A 6 -19.53 21.91 -47.56
CA ARG A 6 -19.15 21.88 -46.14
C ARG A 6 -18.51 23.22 -45.75
N PRO A 7 -18.77 23.79 -44.57
CA PRO A 7 -17.97 24.91 -44.05
C PRO A 7 -16.67 24.40 -43.39
N ARG A 8 -15.63 25.23 -43.45
CA ARG A 8 -14.30 25.01 -42.85
C ARG A 8 -14.38 25.09 -41.31
N PRO A 9 -13.54 24.36 -40.56
CA PRO A 9 -13.38 24.61 -39.14
C PRO A 9 -12.55 25.89 -38.92
N GLU A 10 -12.99 26.70 -37.96
CA GLU A 10 -12.24 27.84 -37.43
C GLU A 10 -11.12 27.33 -36.51
N ASP A 11 -9.91 27.84 -36.73
CA ASP A 11 -8.74 27.60 -35.90
C ASP A 11 -8.92 28.32 -34.55
N GLY A 12 -9.22 27.55 -33.51
CA GLY A 12 -9.13 28.01 -32.13
C GLY A 12 -7.73 27.77 -31.59
N GLU A 13 -6.94 28.84 -31.47
CA GLU A 13 -5.65 28.85 -30.78
C GLU A 13 -5.83 28.44 -29.31
N GLY A 14 -5.46 27.20 -29.00
CA GLY A 14 -5.32 26.71 -27.64
C GLY A 14 -3.99 27.20 -27.06
N ASP A 15 -4.07 28.10 -26.09
CA ASP A 15 -2.93 28.59 -25.31
C ASP A 15 -2.40 27.45 -24.43
N ASN A 16 -1.44 26.70 -24.97
CA ASN A 16 -0.76 25.61 -24.30
C ASN A 16 0.43 26.18 -23.52
N THR A 17 0.16 26.81 -22.38
CA THR A 17 1.23 27.29 -21.49
C THR A 17 1.77 26.11 -20.69
N GLY A 18 3.02 25.76 -21.01
CA GLY A 18 3.70 24.54 -20.60
C GLY A 18 3.74 24.24 -19.10
N ASP A 19 3.40 22.99 -18.80
CA ASP A 19 3.87 22.29 -17.59
C ASP A 19 5.34 21.91 -17.79
N GLY A 20 6.19 22.57 -17.01
CA GLY A 20 7.61 22.25 -16.92
C GLY A 20 7.86 21.17 -15.87
N ALA A 21 8.72 20.21 -16.24
CA ALA A 21 9.31 19.14 -15.42
C ALA A 21 8.46 17.88 -15.16
N SER A 22 7.94 17.28 -16.23
CA SER A 22 7.92 15.85 -16.56
C SER A 22 6.71 15.63 -17.48
N GLY A 23 6.88 14.93 -18.61
CA GLY A 23 5.83 14.74 -19.62
C GLY A 23 4.67 13.83 -19.19
N GLN A 24 4.30 13.86 -17.91
CA GLN A 24 3.33 12.97 -17.30
C GLN A 24 1.91 13.49 -17.51
N ARG A 25 1.03 12.64 -18.06
CA ARG A 25 -0.37 12.99 -18.30
C ARG A 25 -1.22 12.75 -17.05
N ILE A 26 -2.03 13.75 -16.72
CA ILE A 26 -3.12 13.64 -15.74
C ILE A 26 -4.39 13.23 -16.50
N VAL A 27 -5.12 12.25 -15.99
CA VAL A 27 -6.34 11.70 -16.62
C VAL A 27 -7.50 12.71 -16.63
N SER A 28 -7.57 13.59 -15.63
CA SER A 28 -8.62 14.59 -15.47
C SER A 28 -8.14 16.02 -15.75
N GLY A 29 -9.07 16.99 -15.78
CA GLY A 29 -8.76 18.41 -16.00
C GLY A 29 -7.93 19.04 -14.86
N GLY A 30 -8.01 20.34 -14.64
CA GLY A 30 -7.38 20.95 -13.46
C GLY A 30 -8.03 20.48 -12.14
N HIS A 31 -7.34 20.67 -11.01
CA HIS A 31 -7.84 20.36 -9.66
C HIS A 31 -9.31 20.83 -9.47
N PRO A 32 -10.21 20.04 -8.83
CA PRO A 32 -11.64 20.36 -8.73
C PRO A 32 -11.94 21.75 -8.12
N HIS A 33 -11.19 22.10 -7.07
CA HIS A 33 -11.25 23.42 -6.43
C HIS A 33 -10.30 24.47 -7.03
N GLY A 34 -9.57 24.11 -8.09
CA GLY A 34 -8.65 25.00 -8.79
C GLY A 34 -7.36 25.27 -8.04
N VAL A 35 -6.99 24.43 -7.07
CA VAL A 35 -5.72 24.55 -6.35
C VAL A 35 -4.57 24.41 -7.33
N LYS A 36 -3.53 25.22 -7.15
CA LYS A 36 -2.27 25.12 -7.89
C LYS A 36 -1.11 24.85 -6.90
N PRO A 37 -0.05 24.16 -7.31
CA PRO A 37 1.11 23.97 -6.45
C PRO A 37 1.91 25.27 -6.32
N TRP A 38 2.51 25.53 -5.16
CA TRP A 38 3.42 26.68 -4.94
C TRP A 38 4.64 26.60 -5.84
N GLY A 39 5.10 25.38 -6.17
CA GLY A 39 6.25 25.17 -7.06
C GLY A 39 6.15 25.93 -8.39
N THR A 40 4.94 26.13 -8.93
CA THR A 40 4.71 26.88 -10.18
C THR A 40 5.10 28.37 -10.10
N LEU A 41 5.20 28.93 -8.89
CA LEU A 41 5.52 30.34 -8.67
C LEU A 41 6.98 30.58 -8.26
N MET A 42 7.67 29.53 -7.79
CA MET A 42 9.01 29.63 -7.21
C MET A 42 10.09 29.93 -8.26
N PHE A 43 9.85 29.59 -9.53
CA PHE A 43 10.79 29.82 -10.63
C PHE A 43 10.23 30.89 -11.59
N GLY A 44 10.89 32.05 -11.65
CA GLY A 44 10.64 33.05 -12.70
C GLY A 44 9.43 33.99 -12.52
N ASN A 45 8.67 33.91 -11.41
CA ASN A 45 7.51 34.81 -11.18
C ASN A 45 7.42 35.42 -9.75
N PRO A 46 8.33 36.33 -9.36
CA PRO A 46 8.31 36.96 -8.02
C PRO A 46 7.07 37.81 -7.71
N GLN A 47 6.38 38.32 -8.74
CA GLN A 47 5.14 39.07 -8.57
C GLN A 47 3.97 38.13 -8.29
N GLY A 48 3.87 37.03 -9.03
CA GLY A 48 2.88 35.96 -8.79
C GLY A 48 3.04 35.33 -7.41
N TYR A 49 4.27 35.09 -6.96
CA TYR A 49 4.53 34.60 -5.59
C TYR A 49 3.97 35.54 -4.52
N ARG A 50 4.26 36.86 -4.63
CA ARG A 50 3.72 37.85 -3.69
C ARG A 50 2.20 37.92 -3.71
N GLN A 51 1.58 37.86 -4.90
CA GLN A 51 0.13 37.82 -5.02
C GLN A 51 -0.48 36.57 -4.40
N ALA A 52 0.17 35.41 -4.52
CA ALA A 52 -0.26 34.17 -3.89
C ALA A 52 -0.19 34.23 -2.36
N VAL A 53 0.87 34.82 -1.81
CA VAL A 53 1.01 35.04 -0.36
C VAL A 53 -0.09 35.96 0.17
N GLU A 54 -0.40 37.05 -0.52
CA GLU A 54 -1.49 37.94 -0.13
C GLU A 54 -2.86 37.24 -0.27
N SER A 55 -3.09 36.50 -1.36
CA SER A 55 -4.29 35.67 -1.52
C SER A 55 -4.47 34.69 -0.37
N ARG A 56 -3.39 34.02 0.07
CA ARG A 56 -3.42 33.12 1.24
C ARG A 56 -3.84 33.86 2.51
N LYS A 57 -3.26 35.03 2.79
CA LYS A 57 -3.62 35.85 3.96
C LYS A 57 -5.08 36.28 3.94
N GLU A 58 -5.58 36.73 2.79
CA GLU A 58 -6.94 37.22 2.64
C GLU A 58 -7.98 36.09 2.71
N THR A 59 -7.66 34.91 2.18
CA THR A 59 -8.59 33.77 2.14
C THR A 59 -8.57 32.90 3.38
N LEU A 60 -7.45 32.79 4.10
CA LEU A 60 -7.34 32.03 5.35
C LEU A 60 -7.40 32.90 6.61
N GLY A 61 -7.25 34.22 6.50
CA GLY A 61 -7.18 35.11 7.66
C GLY A 61 -6.06 34.68 8.62
N SER A 62 -6.39 34.51 9.90
CA SER A 62 -5.44 34.08 10.93
C SER A 62 -4.82 32.70 10.67
N PHE A 63 -5.52 31.81 9.96
CA PHE A 63 -5.00 30.48 9.60
C PHE A 63 -3.86 30.53 8.58
N SER A 64 -3.66 31.67 7.90
CA SER A 64 -2.57 31.82 6.91
C SER A 64 -1.16 31.65 7.50
N ARG A 65 -1.03 31.76 8.84
CA ARG A 65 0.22 31.56 9.59
C ARG A 65 0.59 30.09 9.81
N LEU A 66 -0.38 29.19 9.65
CA LEU A 66 -0.17 27.76 9.76
C LEU A 66 0.22 27.20 8.39
N ASP A 67 1.03 26.14 8.38
CA ASP A 67 1.26 25.35 7.18
C ASP A 67 0.03 24.50 6.83
N ASP A 68 0.02 23.95 5.62
CA ASP A 68 -1.12 23.24 5.07
C ASP A 68 -1.46 21.97 5.87
N ALA A 69 -0.46 21.29 6.40
CA ALA A 69 -0.62 20.09 7.21
C ALA A 69 -1.30 20.41 8.55
N LEU A 70 -0.83 21.44 9.26
CA LEU A 70 -1.42 21.91 10.50
C LEU A 70 -2.86 22.41 10.30
N ILE A 71 -3.16 23.07 9.18
CA ILE A 71 -4.53 23.43 8.84
C ILE A 71 -5.40 22.17 8.76
N LEU A 72 -4.98 21.17 7.98
CA LEU A 72 -5.75 19.92 7.87
C LEU A 72 -5.86 19.16 9.20
N THR A 73 -4.82 19.17 10.04
CA THR A 73 -4.89 18.59 11.39
C THR A 73 -5.96 19.28 12.24
N VAL A 74 -6.02 20.62 12.24
CA VAL A 74 -7.06 21.37 12.96
C VAL A 74 -8.44 21.08 12.38
N LEU A 75 -8.58 21.05 11.05
CA LEU A 75 -9.87 20.73 10.41
C LEU A 75 -10.30 19.28 10.66
N GLY A 76 -9.35 18.36 10.90
CA GLY A 76 -9.63 16.98 11.26
C GLY A 76 -10.39 16.81 12.57
N SER A 77 -10.38 17.81 13.46
CA SER A 77 -11.19 17.79 14.69
C SER A 77 -12.59 18.37 14.53
N PHE A 78 -12.97 18.83 13.34
CA PHE A 78 -14.25 19.51 13.09
C PHE A 78 -15.30 18.51 12.59
N ASN A 79 -16.55 18.72 13.00
CA ASN A 79 -17.66 17.93 12.47
C ASN A 79 -18.11 18.43 11.08
N ALA A 80 -18.93 17.63 10.40
CA ALA A 80 -19.41 17.95 9.06
C ALA A 80 -20.10 19.32 8.93
N LYS A 81 -20.81 19.82 9.97
CA LYS A 81 -21.47 21.13 9.92
C LYS A 81 -20.45 22.27 9.93
N GLU A 82 -19.42 22.14 10.76
CA GLU A 82 -18.32 23.11 10.86
C GLU A 82 -17.52 23.16 9.57
N LEU A 83 -17.18 22.00 8.99
CA LEU A 83 -16.52 21.93 7.68
C LEU A 83 -17.36 22.56 6.57
N CYS A 84 -18.68 22.38 6.58
CA CYS A 84 -19.57 23.07 5.64
C CYS A 84 -19.58 24.58 5.82
N ALA A 85 -19.63 25.05 7.07
CA ALA A 85 -19.60 26.48 7.36
C ALA A 85 -18.30 27.11 6.85
N LEU A 86 -17.16 26.42 7.04
CA LEU A 86 -15.87 26.82 6.50
C LEU A 86 -15.85 26.84 4.97
N CYS A 87 -16.45 25.85 4.30
CA CYS A 87 -16.54 25.84 2.84
C CYS A 87 -17.21 27.12 2.28
N CYS A 88 -18.09 27.76 3.06
CA CYS A 88 -18.78 28.99 2.68
C CYS A 88 -17.98 30.27 3.01
N ALA A 89 -16.88 30.18 3.76
CA ALA A 89 -16.14 31.34 4.25
C ALA A 89 -15.19 31.94 3.20
N SER A 90 -14.48 31.10 2.44
CA SER A 90 -13.52 31.54 1.42
C SER A 90 -13.18 30.44 0.42
N SER A 91 -12.52 30.79 -0.70
CA SER A 91 -12.03 29.80 -1.66
C SER A 91 -10.97 28.86 -1.08
N ALA A 92 -10.11 29.35 -0.17
CA ALA A 92 -9.13 28.50 0.50
C ALA A 92 -9.80 27.50 1.45
N PHE A 93 -10.72 27.96 2.32
CA PHE A 93 -11.43 27.04 3.21
C PHE A 93 -12.32 26.07 2.43
N LEU A 94 -12.90 26.46 1.29
CA LEU A 94 -13.56 25.51 0.40
C LEU A 94 -12.62 24.39 -0.05
N ALA A 95 -11.37 24.71 -0.43
CA ALA A 95 -10.39 23.71 -0.84
C ALA A 95 -9.97 22.81 0.33
N TYR A 96 -9.54 23.38 1.46
CA TYR A 96 -9.10 22.60 2.62
C TYR A 96 -10.22 21.77 3.23
N ALA A 97 -11.39 22.35 3.49
CA ALA A 97 -12.51 21.65 4.11
C ALA A 97 -13.24 20.71 3.14
N SER A 98 -12.80 20.61 1.88
CA SER A 98 -13.26 19.60 0.93
C SER A 98 -12.22 18.49 0.70
N HIS A 99 -11.10 18.48 1.42
CA HIS A 99 -10.09 17.43 1.31
C HIS A 99 -10.68 16.04 1.66
N GLU A 100 -10.42 15.04 0.81
CA GLU A 100 -11.07 13.72 0.88
C GLU A 100 -10.92 13.04 2.24
N GLU A 101 -9.74 13.09 2.84
CA GLU A 101 -9.44 12.46 4.14
C GLU A 101 -10.36 12.91 5.28
N LEU A 102 -10.75 14.20 5.29
CA LEU A 102 -11.65 14.73 6.33
C LEU A 102 -13.02 14.06 6.25
N TRP A 103 -13.54 13.91 5.03
CA TRP A 103 -14.85 13.33 4.80
C TRP A 103 -14.83 11.81 4.89
N ARG A 104 -13.70 11.18 4.55
CA ARG A 104 -13.47 9.75 4.73
C ARG A 104 -13.55 9.39 6.21
N ALA A 105 -12.82 10.12 7.05
CA ALA A 105 -12.86 9.92 8.51
C ALA A 105 -14.29 10.07 9.06
N LEU A 106 -15.00 11.14 8.68
CA LEU A 106 -16.39 11.37 9.12
C LEU A 106 -17.35 10.28 8.62
N ALA A 107 -17.19 9.80 7.38
CA ALA A 107 -18.02 8.72 6.85
C ALA A 107 -17.82 7.43 7.66
N PHE A 108 -16.59 7.11 8.02
CA PHE A 108 -16.29 5.94 8.84
C PHE A 108 -16.72 6.07 10.29
N GLU A 109 -16.72 7.28 10.85
CA GLU A 109 -17.19 7.53 12.20
C GLU A 109 -18.73 7.43 12.29
N GLU A 110 -19.46 8.00 11.32
CA GLU A 110 -20.93 8.10 11.38
C GLU A 110 -21.65 6.86 10.83
N PHE A 111 -21.12 6.22 9.78
CA PHE A 111 -21.81 5.10 9.14
C PHE A 111 -21.24 3.75 9.56
N ARG A 112 -22.13 2.80 9.83
CA ARG A 112 -21.74 1.42 10.11
C ARG A 112 -21.18 0.77 8.85
N THR A 113 -20.05 0.11 9.02
CA THR A 113 -19.46 -0.81 8.05
C THR A 113 -20.47 -1.89 7.69
N GLY A 114 -20.91 -1.93 6.43
CA GLY A 114 -21.93 -2.86 5.94
C GLY A 114 -23.25 -2.23 5.46
N ASP A 115 -23.54 -0.96 5.76
CA ASP A 115 -24.78 -0.27 5.27
C ASP A 115 -24.49 0.95 4.39
N THR A 116 -23.22 1.27 4.16
CA THR A 116 -22.79 2.47 3.42
C THR A 116 -22.77 2.21 1.93
N ARG A 117 -23.30 3.15 1.14
CA ARG A 117 -23.13 3.21 -0.33
C ARG A 117 -21.99 4.14 -0.71
N PHE A 118 -21.26 3.81 -1.76
CA PHE A 118 -20.13 4.61 -2.22
C PHE A 118 -20.47 5.48 -3.42
N PHE A 119 -19.77 6.62 -3.50
CA PHE A 119 -19.90 7.64 -4.54
C PHE A 119 -18.52 8.21 -4.85
N PRO A 120 -18.35 8.93 -5.98
CA PRO A 120 -17.03 9.35 -6.50
C PRO A 120 -16.13 10.14 -5.53
N SER A 121 -16.69 10.77 -4.49
CA SER A 121 -15.92 11.39 -3.41
C SER A 121 -16.45 11.02 -2.04
N TRP A 122 -15.58 11.09 -1.03
CA TRP A 122 -15.94 10.85 0.36
C TRP A 122 -16.92 11.87 0.90
N LYS A 123 -16.82 13.12 0.43
CA LYS A 123 -17.78 14.18 0.77
C LYS A 123 -19.18 13.85 0.25
N GLU A 124 -19.28 13.42 -1.00
CA GLU A 124 -20.56 13.00 -1.58
C GLU A 124 -21.09 11.74 -0.89
N THR A 125 -20.22 10.77 -0.63
CA THR A 125 -20.51 9.56 0.13
C THR A 125 -21.11 9.92 1.49
N TYR A 126 -20.50 10.85 2.22
CA TYR A 126 -21.00 11.28 3.51
C TYR A 126 -22.42 11.88 3.42
N PHE A 127 -22.63 12.87 2.54
CA PHE A 127 -23.92 13.54 2.45
C PHE A 127 -25.04 12.63 1.98
N ARG A 128 -24.80 11.81 0.96
CA ARG A 128 -25.84 10.96 0.38
C ARG A 128 -26.30 9.89 1.36
N ASN A 129 -25.37 9.24 2.08
CA ASN A 129 -25.75 8.26 3.10
C ASN A 129 -26.50 8.92 4.26
N ARG A 130 -26.11 10.14 4.67
CA ARG A 130 -26.83 10.89 5.71
C ARG A 130 -28.25 11.29 5.31
N LEU A 131 -28.45 11.68 4.05
CA LEU A 131 -29.77 12.03 3.51
C LEU A 131 -30.66 10.79 3.37
N GLN A 132 -30.11 9.67 2.89
CA GLN A 132 -30.82 8.39 2.81
C GLN A 132 -31.24 7.90 4.19
N GLY A 133 -30.38 8.00 5.21
CA GLY A 133 -30.71 7.67 6.59
C GLY A 133 -31.85 8.51 7.18
N ARG A 134 -32.16 9.67 6.60
CA ARG A 134 -33.30 10.54 6.95
C ARG A 134 -34.55 10.27 6.11
N GLY A 135 -34.54 9.24 5.27
CA GLY A 135 -35.64 8.91 4.36
C GLY A 135 -35.86 9.93 3.24
N GLN A 136 -34.85 10.77 2.95
CA GLN A 136 -34.94 11.77 1.88
C GLN A 136 -34.42 11.17 0.57
N GLN A 137 -35.14 11.41 -0.53
CA GLN A 137 -34.64 11.04 -1.86
C GLN A 137 -33.45 11.93 -2.21
N VAL A 138 -32.35 11.29 -2.59
CA VAL A 138 -31.17 11.97 -3.13
C VAL A 138 -31.46 12.26 -4.61
N GLU A 139 -31.61 13.52 -5.00
CA GLU A 139 -31.69 13.87 -6.41
C GLU A 139 -30.39 13.47 -7.11
N SER A 140 -30.48 12.87 -8.30
CA SER A 140 -29.33 12.53 -9.16
C SER A 140 -28.51 13.77 -9.61
N SER A 141 -29.11 14.95 -9.46
CA SER A 141 -28.56 16.27 -9.76
C SER A 141 -27.65 16.83 -8.65
N TRP A 142 -27.51 16.18 -7.49
CA TRP A 142 -26.67 16.73 -6.42
C TRP A 142 -25.24 16.95 -6.93
N ARG A 143 -24.73 18.16 -6.72
CA ARG A 143 -23.37 18.55 -7.03
C ARG A 143 -22.80 19.29 -5.83
N PRO A 144 -21.50 19.13 -5.53
CA PRO A 144 -20.82 20.01 -4.59
C PRO A 144 -21.03 21.47 -5.02
N ALA A 145 -21.32 22.35 -4.07
CA ALA A 145 -21.49 23.77 -4.36
C ALA A 145 -20.22 24.31 -5.05
N THR A 146 -20.36 24.75 -6.30
CA THR A 146 -19.30 25.46 -7.03
C THR A 146 -19.39 26.94 -6.65
N PHE A 147 -18.52 27.37 -5.74
CA PHE A 147 -18.42 28.79 -5.45
C PHE A 147 -17.77 29.49 -6.64
N ALA A 148 -18.26 30.68 -7.00
CA ALA A 148 -17.55 31.56 -7.93
C ALA A 148 -16.18 31.84 -7.31
N ARG A 149 -15.12 31.26 -7.87
CA ARG A 149 -13.76 31.33 -7.32
C ARG A 149 -13.35 32.80 -7.21
N SER A 150 -13.36 33.34 -6.00
CA SER A 150 -13.03 34.76 -5.78
C SER A 150 -11.53 35.01 -5.87
N LYS A 151 -10.70 34.05 -5.42
CA LYS A 151 -9.24 34.10 -5.46
C LYS A 151 -8.61 32.72 -5.67
N GLN A 152 -7.44 32.73 -6.32
CA GLN A 152 -6.62 31.55 -6.60
C GLN A 152 -6.00 31.00 -5.30
N VAL A 153 -6.10 29.68 -5.11
CA VAL A 153 -5.54 28.96 -3.96
C VAL A 153 -4.26 28.24 -4.38
N TYR A 154 -3.24 28.33 -3.53
CA TYR A 154 -1.96 27.63 -3.72
C TYR A 154 -1.68 26.72 -2.52
N SER A 155 -1.39 25.46 -2.80
CA SER A 155 -1.04 24.44 -1.81
C SER A 155 -0.42 23.25 -2.55
N ASP A 156 0.83 22.90 -2.21
CA ASP A 156 1.45 21.70 -2.75
C ASP A 156 0.79 20.45 -2.17
N LEU A 157 0.47 20.45 -0.88
CA LEU A 157 -0.14 19.31 -0.19
C LEU A 157 -1.50 18.93 -0.82
N LEU A 158 -2.42 19.89 -0.95
CA LEU A 158 -3.73 19.60 -1.53
C LEU A 158 -3.62 19.21 -3.01
N TYR A 159 -2.70 19.83 -3.74
CA TYR A 159 -2.51 19.53 -5.16
C TYR A 159 -1.86 18.16 -5.37
N GLN A 160 -0.89 17.78 -4.54
CA GLN A 160 -0.14 16.53 -4.64
C GLN A 160 -1.07 15.32 -4.48
N SER A 161 -1.99 15.34 -3.50
CA SER A 161 -2.92 14.23 -3.33
C SER A 161 -3.82 14.03 -4.55
N TYR A 162 -4.34 15.13 -5.10
CA TYR A 162 -5.09 15.13 -6.35
C TYR A 162 -4.24 14.63 -7.53
N TYR A 163 -3.00 15.09 -7.65
CA TYR A 163 -2.07 14.69 -8.72
C TYR A 163 -1.80 13.19 -8.67
N CYS A 164 -1.43 12.66 -7.50
CA CYS A 164 -1.19 11.22 -7.30
C CYS A 164 -2.41 10.36 -7.65
N ALA A 165 -3.62 10.81 -7.30
CA ALA A 165 -4.87 10.12 -7.60
C ALA A 165 -5.20 10.07 -9.11
N ASN A 166 -4.77 11.09 -9.86
CA ASN A 166 -5.15 11.27 -11.27
C ASN A 166 -4.01 11.03 -12.26
N LEU A 167 -2.82 10.69 -11.79
CA LEU A 167 -1.65 10.39 -12.61
C LEU A 167 -1.85 9.09 -13.41
N GLU A 168 -1.58 9.15 -14.72
CA GLU A 168 -1.34 7.95 -15.54
C GLU A 168 0.04 7.41 -15.23
N PHE A 169 0.15 6.09 -15.00
CA PHE A 169 1.44 5.47 -14.72
C PHE A 169 2.37 5.62 -15.94
N PRO A 170 3.52 6.30 -15.79
CA PRO A 170 4.52 6.36 -16.83
C PRO A 170 5.00 4.96 -17.22
N ALA A 171 5.28 4.74 -18.51
CA ALA A 171 5.66 3.42 -19.03
C ALA A 171 6.93 2.91 -18.35
N GLU A 172 7.88 3.81 -18.09
CA GLU A 172 9.14 3.55 -17.42
C GLU A 172 8.98 2.87 -16.05
N TRP A 173 7.88 3.09 -15.33
CA TRP A 173 7.62 2.42 -14.05
C TRP A 173 7.37 0.92 -14.21
N THR A 174 6.99 0.48 -15.40
CA THR A 174 6.62 -0.92 -15.70
C THR A 174 7.62 -1.65 -16.60
N GLU A 175 8.55 -0.94 -17.24
CA GLU A 175 9.49 -1.53 -18.22
C GLU A 175 10.60 -2.37 -17.57
N ARG A 176 11.02 -2.04 -16.35
CA ARG A 176 12.15 -2.71 -15.70
C ARG A 176 11.74 -4.05 -15.09
N GLU A 177 12.39 -5.10 -15.60
CA GLU A 177 12.16 -6.51 -15.28
C GLU A 177 13.49 -7.24 -15.06
N ASN A 178 13.89 -7.46 -13.80
CA ASN A 178 15.19 -8.06 -13.46
C ASN A 178 15.10 -9.14 -12.36
N VAL A 179 13.88 -9.57 -12.01
CA VAL A 179 13.63 -10.76 -11.17
C VAL A 179 13.58 -12.01 -12.07
N PRO A 180 14.32 -13.08 -11.75
CA PRO A 180 14.33 -14.29 -12.56
C PRO A 180 12.96 -14.99 -12.56
N ARG A 181 12.47 -15.37 -13.74
CA ARG A 181 11.31 -16.24 -13.93
C ARG A 181 11.75 -17.70 -14.14
N ARG A 182 11.07 -18.65 -13.51
CA ARG A 182 11.34 -20.10 -13.62
C ARG A 182 10.04 -20.88 -13.73
N SER A 183 10.09 -21.93 -14.54
CA SER A 183 9.08 -22.99 -14.63
C SER A 183 9.70 -24.33 -14.28
N GLY A 184 8.92 -25.27 -13.75
CA GLY A 184 9.36 -26.63 -13.44
C GLY A 184 10.43 -26.69 -12.35
N LEU A 185 10.47 -25.69 -11.47
CA LEU A 185 11.51 -25.58 -10.44
C LEU A 185 11.31 -26.65 -9.36
N SER A 186 12.28 -27.55 -9.22
CA SER A 186 12.26 -28.57 -8.17
C SER A 186 12.41 -27.91 -6.78
N LEU A 187 11.91 -28.57 -5.71
CA LEU A 187 12.11 -28.07 -4.35
C LEU A 187 13.59 -27.92 -4.00
N GLU A 188 14.43 -28.88 -4.42
CA GLU A 188 15.87 -28.83 -4.15
C GLU A 188 16.54 -27.66 -4.87
N ASP A 189 16.21 -27.42 -6.14
CA ASP A 189 16.74 -26.29 -6.89
C ASP A 189 16.23 -24.95 -6.35
N PHE A 190 14.97 -24.88 -5.94
CA PHE A 190 14.42 -23.71 -5.27
C PHE A 190 15.22 -23.36 -4.01
N GLN A 191 15.43 -24.34 -3.13
CA GLN A 191 16.18 -24.15 -1.90
C GLN A 191 17.64 -23.76 -2.16
N ARG A 192 18.28 -24.42 -3.12
CA ARG A 192 19.70 -24.22 -3.46
C ARG A 192 19.98 -22.88 -4.14
N LEU A 193 19.12 -22.47 -5.08
CA LEU A 193 19.36 -21.31 -5.95
C LEU A 193 18.70 -20.02 -5.44
N TYR A 194 17.61 -20.11 -4.66
CA TYR A 194 16.82 -18.93 -4.28
C TYR A 194 16.65 -18.80 -2.76
N GLU A 195 16.15 -19.82 -2.08
CA GLU A 195 15.84 -19.70 -0.66
C GLU A 195 17.10 -19.52 0.21
N ARG A 196 18.11 -20.39 0.03
CA ARG A 196 19.37 -20.29 0.79
C ARG A 196 20.19 -19.05 0.42
N PRO A 197 20.34 -18.69 -0.88
CA PRO A 197 20.99 -17.44 -1.28
C PRO A 197 20.17 -16.18 -0.96
N ASN A 198 18.93 -16.34 -0.46
CA ASN A 198 18.00 -15.26 -0.13
C ASN A 198 17.69 -14.35 -1.32
N GLN A 199 17.37 -14.93 -2.48
CA GLN A 199 17.10 -14.22 -3.73
C GLN A 199 15.63 -14.40 -4.19
N PRO A 200 14.96 -13.32 -4.64
CA PRO A 200 13.60 -13.41 -5.16
C PRO A 200 13.55 -14.17 -6.48
N VAL A 201 12.42 -14.83 -6.76
CA VAL A 201 12.16 -15.56 -8.01
C VAL A 201 10.67 -15.58 -8.29
N ILE A 202 10.30 -15.55 -9.56
CA ILE A 202 8.92 -15.74 -10.02
C ILE A 202 8.76 -17.16 -10.57
N LEU A 203 7.74 -17.86 -10.10
CA LEU A 203 7.30 -19.16 -10.58
C LEU A 203 6.14 -18.97 -11.56
N THR A 204 6.28 -19.47 -12.79
CA THR A 204 5.34 -19.18 -13.88
C THR A 204 4.31 -20.29 -14.13
N ASP A 205 4.42 -21.41 -13.44
CA ASP A 205 3.65 -22.64 -13.74
C ASP A 205 2.90 -23.22 -12.55
N VAL A 206 2.80 -22.47 -11.44
CA VAL A 206 2.19 -22.97 -10.19
C VAL A 206 0.73 -22.55 -9.97
N VAL A 207 0.28 -21.44 -10.57
CA VAL A 207 -1.06 -20.88 -10.30
C VAL A 207 -2.10 -21.32 -11.34
N ARG A 208 -1.68 -21.51 -12.60
CA ARG A 208 -2.58 -21.75 -13.74
C ARG A 208 -3.40 -23.03 -13.66
N ASN A 209 -3.00 -23.97 -12.78
CA ASN A 209 -3.72 -25.22 -12.53
C ASN A 209 -4.70 -25.14 -11.35
N TRP A 210 -4.82 -23.98 -10.68
CA TRP A 210 -5.72 -23.78 -9.56
C TRP A 210 -7.14 -23.49 -10.03
N PRO A 211 -8.17 -24.08 -9.40
CA PRO A 211 -9.54 -23.61 -9.58
C PRO A 211 -9.70 -22.09 -9.35
N ALA A 212 -8.90 -21.51 -8.44
CA ALA A 212 -8.87 -20.08 -8.18
C ALA A 212 -8.58 -19.25 -9.44
N PHE A 213 -7.67 -19.71 -10.31
CA PHE A 213 -7.30 -18.99 -11.52
C PHE A 213 -8.47 -18.78 -12.49
N GLU A 214 -9.36 -19.76 -12.59
CA GLU A 214 -10.56 -19.66 -13.41
C GLU A 214 -11.70 -18.90 -12.71
N LYS A 215 -11.82 -19.04 -11.38
CA LYS A 215 -12.99 -18.60 -10.63
C LYS A 215 -12.86 -17.20 -10.04
N TRP A 216 -11.71 -16.86 -9.45
CA TRP A 216 -11.59 -15.68 -8.58
C TRP A 216 -11.49 -14.36 -9.35
N GLY A 217 -11.14 -14.40 -10.64
CA GLY A 217 -11.25 -13.22 -11.52
C GLY A 217 -12.70 -12.74 -11.70
N SER A 218 -13.70 -13.57 -11.35
CA SER A 218 -15.10 -13.19 -11.40
C SER A 218 -15.55 -12.53 -10.09
N ARG A 219 -15.88 -11.24 -10.16
CA ARG A 219 -16.51 -10.50 -9.05
C ARG A 219 -17.77 -11.21 -8.53
N SER A 220 -18.58 -11.77 -9.43
CA SER A 220 -19.82 -12.47 -9.05
C SER A 220 -19.53 -13.77 -8.28
N TYR A 221 -18.45 -14.47 -8.64
CA TYR A 221 -18.00 -15.65 -7.90
C TYR A 221 -17.55 -15.26 -6.49
N LEU A 222 -16.65 -14.29 -6.34
CA LEU A 222 -16.17 -13.87 -5.02
C LEU A 222 -17.30 -13.33 -4.16
N ASN A 223 -18.23 -12.54 -4.72
CA ASN A 223 -19.41 -12.08 -3.98
C ASN A 223 -20.27 -13.25 -3.48
N LYS A 224 -20.52 -14.24 -4.34
CA LYS A 224 -21.24 -15.46 -3.95
C LYS A 224 -20.43 -16.33 -2.99
N ALA A 225 -19.10 -16.33 -3.06
CA ALA A 225 -18.27 -17.16 -2.21
C ALA A 225 -18.29 -16.68 -0.76
N PHE A 226 -18.38 -15.36 -0.54
CA PHE A 226 -18.50 -14.80 0.80
C PHE A 226 -19.92 -14.75 1.34
N GLU A 227 -20.98 -14.93 0.53
CA GLU A 227 -22.38 -15.05 1.00
C GLU A 227 -22.78 -13.98 2.07
N ASN A 228 -22.45 -12.71 1.83
CA ASN A 228 -22.64 -11.57 2.75
C ASN A 228 -21.78 -11.56 4.02
N GLN A 229 -20.80 -12.45 4.16
CA GLN A 229 -19.76 -12.32 5.18
C GLN A 229 -18.98 -11.03 4.96
N LEU A 230 -18.62 -10.37 6.07
CA LEU A 230 -17.82 -9.16 6.04
C LEU A 230 -16.34 -9.49 5.83
N VAL A 231 -15.72 -8.82 4.85
CA VAL A 231 -14.30 -8.87 4.54
C VAL A 231 -13.58 -7.63 5.07
N HIS A 232 -12.30 -7.79 5.43
CA HIS A 232 -11.48 -6.70 5.95
C HIS A 232 -10.83 -5.89 4.83
N VAL A 233 -11.06 -4.57 4.84
CA VAL A 233 -10.53 -3.65 3.81
C VAL A 233 -10.07 -2.36 4.47
N GLY A 234 -8.77 -2.06 4.38
CA GLY A 234 -8.21 -0.80 4.88
C GLY A 234 -8.53 -0.45 6.34
N GLY A 235 -8.65 -1.43 7.24
CA GLY A 235 -9.06 -1.22 8.63
C GLY A 235 -10.56 -1.36 8.89
N TYR A 236 -11.37 -1.50 7.84
CA TYR A 236 -12.83 -1.54 7.88
C TYR A 236 -13.37 -2.92 7.48
N GLN A 237 -14.70 -3.04 7.44
CA GLN A 237 -15.42 -4.27 7.13
C GLN A 237 -16.51 -4.02 6.08
N PHE A 238 -16.48 -4.75 4.97
CA PHE A 238 -17.45 -4.62 3.88
C PHE A 238 -18.01 -5.96 3.48
N THR A 239 -19.20 -5.99 2.90
CA THR A 239 -19.52 -7.10 1.99
C THR A 239 -18.69 -6.96 0.71
N MET A 240 -18.44 -8.06 -0.01
CA MET A 240 -17.73 -7.99 -1.29
C MET A 240 -18.45 -7.08 -2.30
N ALA A 241 -19.79 -7.12 -2.34
CA ALA A 241 -20.59 -6.24 -3.20
C ALA A 241 -20.29 -4.76 -2.96
N GLN A 242 -20.29 -4.33 -1.69
CA GLN A 242 -19.98 -2.95 -1.33
C GLN A 242 -18.55 -2.57 -1.64
N TYR A 243 -17.61 -3.49 -1.44
CA TYR A 243 -16.23 -3.22 -1.79
C TYR A 243 -16.05 -3.01 -3.30
N TYR A 244 -16.79 -3.75 -4.13
CA TYR A 244 -16.79 -3.52 -5.58
C TYR A 244 -17.47 -2.20 -5.96
N GLU A 245 -18.58 -1.82 -5.32
CA GLU A 245 -19.19 -0.50 -5.51
C GLU A 245 -18.20 0.63 -5.17
N TYR A 246 -17.45 0.49 -4.08
CA TYR A 246 -16.36 1.40 -3.76
C TYR A 246 -15.27 1.40 -4.83
N ALA A 247 -14.78 0.22 -5.22
CA ALA A 247 -13.66 0.08 -6.14
C ALA A 247 -13.95 0.65 -7.54
N ASP A 248 -15.22 0.63 -7.98
CA ASP A 248 -15.66 1.19 -9.26
C ASP A 248 -15.62 2.73 -9.29
N GLU A 249 -15.84 3.36 -8.12
CA GLU A 249 -15.89 4.81 -7.97
C GLU A 249 -14.59 5.40 -7.38
N ALA A 250 -13.63 4.55 -6.99
CA ALA A 250 -12.44 4.95 -6.25
C ALA A 250 -11.54 5.90 -7.06
N GLY A 251 -11.56 7.18 -6.70
CA GLY A 251 -10.65 8.23 -7.18
C GLY A 251 -9.61 8.65 -6.15
N ASP A 252 -9.34 7.82 -5.14
CA ASP A 252 -8.42 8.12 -4.05
C ASP A 252 -6.95 8.02 -4.50
N GLU A 253 -6.08 8.82 -3.87
CA GLU A 253 -4.63 8.64 -3.97
C GLU A 253 -4.19 7.26 -3.42
N MET A 254 -4.86 6.82 -2.36
CA MET A 254 -4.70 5.51 -1.73
C MET A 254 -6.05 4.79 -1.64
N PRO A 255 -6.45 4.07 -2.69
CA PRO A 255 -7.70 3.32 -2.64
C PRO A 255 -7.65 2.24 -1.55
N LEU A 256 -8.76 2.01 -0.87
CA LEU A 256 -8.90 0.99 0.17
C LEU A 256 -8.56 -0.38 -0.40
N TYR A 257 -7.82 -1.16 0.37
CA TYR A 257 -7.26 -2.43 -0.05
C TYR A 257 -7.80 -3.58 0.80
N LEU A 258 -8.42 -4.58 0.16
CA LEU A 258 -8.89 -5.78 0.84
C LEU A 258 -7.69 -6.64 1.22
N PHE A 259 -7.57 -6.91 2.51
CA PHE A 259 -6.48 -7.71 3.08
C PHE A 259 -7.04 -8.58 4.22
N ASP A 260 -7.62 -9.72 3.86
CA ASP A 260 -8.39 -10.54 4.79
C ASP A 260 -7.66 -11.83 5.17
N LYS A 261 -7.19 -11.88 6.43
CA LYS A 261 -6.53 -13.06 7.01
C LYS A 261 -7.47 -14.21 7.32
N ARG A 262 -8.77 -13.93 7.50
CA ARG A 262 -9.78 -14.92 7.90
C ARG A 262 -10.65 -15.38 6.74
N PHE A 263 -10.23 -15.12 5.50
CA PHE A 263 -11.04 -15.40 4.31
C PHE A 263 -11.40 -16.88 4.20
N ALA A 264 -10.47 -17.76 4.58
CA ALA A 264 -10.63 -19.20 4.48
C ALA A 264 -11.61 -19.76 5.53
N GLU A 265 -11.65 -19.17 6.72
CA GLU A 265 -12.61 -19.53 7.76
C GLU A 265 -14.02 -19.00 7.42
N LYS A 266 -14.08 -17.81 6.81
CA LYS A 266 -15.34 -17.20 6.32
C LYS A 266 -15.90 -17.92 5.10
N SER A 267 -15.02 -18.41 4.22
CA SER A 267 -15.38 -19.09 2.99
C SER A 267 -14.46 -20.29 2.72
N PRO A 268 -14.78 -21.47 3.28
CA PRO A 268 -13.96 -22.68 3.12
C PRO A 268 -13.76 -23.09 1.65
N ARG A 269 -14.74 -22.82 0.77
CA ARG A 269 -14.62 -23.08 -0.66
C ARG A 269 -13.46 -22.32 -1.34
N LEU A 270 -13.13 -21.13 -0.85
CA LEU A 270 -11.96 -20.40 -1.35
C LEU A 270 -10.67 -21.09 -0.89
N ALA A 271 -10.65 -21.67 0.31
CA ALA A 271 -9.48 -22.45 0.75
C ALA A 271 -9.26 -23.72 -0.10
N GLU A 272 -10.31 -24.29 -0.68
CA GLU A 272 -10.26 -25.46 -1.57
C GLU A 272 -9.84 -25.12 -3.01
N ASP A 273 -9.93 -23.84 -3.41
CA ASP A 273 -9.67 -23.40 -4.78
C ASP A 273 -8.17 -23.26 -5.11
N TYR A 274 -7.27 -23.41 -4.13
CA TYR A 274 -5.82 -23.36 -4.35
C TYR A 274 -5.07 -24.34 -3.44
N HIS A 275 -3.79 -24.57 -3.73
CA HIS A 275 -2.90 -25.32 -2.86
C HIS A 275 -1.56 -24.61 -2.75
N VAL A 276 -0.85 -24.81 -1.63
CA VAL A 276 0.49 -24.23 -1.44
C VAL A 276 1.45 -24.84 -2.46
N PRO A 277 2.16 -24.03 -3.28
CA PRO A 277 3.15 -24.55 -4.22
C PRO A 277 4.22 -25.40 -3.52
N ARG A 278 4.68 -26.47 -4.17
CA ARG A 278 5.68 -27.40 -3.61
C ARG A 278 6.96 -26.71 -3.13
N ALA A 279 7.37 -25.61 -3.77
CA ALA A 279 8.52 -24.81 -3.35
C ALA A 279 8.39 -24.26 -1.92
N PHE A 280 7.15 -24.06 -1.44
CA PHE A 280 6.83 -23.42 -0.17
C PHE A 280 6.10 -24.37 0.79
N SER A 281 6.15 -25.68 0.53
CA SER A 281 5.37 -26.68 1.29
C SER A 281 5.87 -26.91 2.72
N GLU A 282 7.12 -26.52 3.02
CA GLU A 282 7.62 -26.55 4.39
C GLU A 282 7.21 -25.27 5.13
N ASP A 283 6.23 -25.38 6.00
CA ASP A 283 5.78 -24.31 6.88
C ASP A 283 5.88 -24.73 8.34
N LEU A 284 7.00 -24.38 8.96
CA LEU A 284 7.35 -24.75 10.32
C LEU A 284 6.43 -24.08 11.34
N PHE A 285 5.86 -22.89 11.09
CA PHE A 285 4.88 -22.34 12.03
C PHE A 285 3.62 -23.20 12.13
N GLY A 286 3.36 -24.08 11.16
CA GLY A 286 2.27 -25.05 11.21
C GLY A 286 2.33 -26.00 12.41
N VAL A 287 3.50 -26.26 13.00
CA VAL A 287 3.62 -27.13 14.20
C VAL A 287 2.96 -26.54 15.45
N LEU A 288 2.64 -25.24 15.44
CA LEU A 288 1.92 -24.57 16.53
C LEU A 288 0.40 -24.78 16.49
N GLY A 289 -0.15 -25.36 15.42
CA GLY A 289 -1.59 -25.47 15.24
C GLY A 289 -2.29 -24.11 15.31
N ASP A 290 -3.37 -24.03 16.08
CA ASP A 290 -4.19 -22.81 16.25
C ASP A 290 -3.46 -21.67 16.99
N CYS A 291 -2.32 -21.95 17.63
CA CYS A 291 -1.51 -20.94 18.32
C CYS A 291 -0.53 -20.22 17.38
N ARG A 292 -0.54 -20.54 16.08
CA ARG A 292 0.35 -19.90 15.10
C ARG A 292 -0.04 -18.44 14.83
N PRO A 293 0.92 -17.60 14.43
CA PRO A 293 0.60 -16.29 13.88
C PRO A 293 -0.22 -16.37 12.58
N ASP A 294 -0.99 -15.31 12.30
CA ASP A 294 -1.63 -15.07 11.01
C ASP A 294 -0.60 -15.26 9.87
N TYR A 295 -0.97 -15.98 8.82
CA TYR A 295 0.00 -16.44 7.82
C TYR A 295 -0.51 -16.44 6.38
N ARG A 296 -1.80 -16.23 6.13
CA ARG A 296 -2.40 -16.26 4.79
C ARG A 296 -3.42 -15.16 4.64
N TRP A 297 -3.44 -14.51 3.48
CA TRP A 297 -4.35 -13.39 3.22
C TRP A 297 -4.88 -13.44 1.80
N LEU A 298 -6.20 -13.29 1.66
CA LEU A 298 -6.81 -12.91 0.39
C LEU A 298 -6.60 -11.42 0.20
N ILE A 299 -6.14 -11.05 -0.98
CA ILE A 299 -5.83 -9.68 -1.35
C ILE A 299 -6.62 -9.30 -2.59
N VAL A 300 -7.43 -8.24 -2.50
CA VAL A 300 -8.17 -7.70 -3.64
C VAL A 300 -8.05 -6.19 -3.63
N GLY A 301 -7.83 -5.57 -4.79
CA GLY A 301 -8.02 -4.13 -4.88
C GLY A 301 -7.92 -3.53 -6.26
N PRO A 302 -8.43 -2.30 -6.42
CA PRO A 302 -8.44 -1.59 -7.68
C PRO A 302 -7.03 -1.14 -8.08
N LYS A 303 -6.91 -0.58 -9.29
CA LYS A 303 -5.71 0.14 -9.72
C LYS A 303 -5.26 1.14 -8.64
N ARG A 304 -3.95 1.36 -8.51
CA ARG A 304 -3.33 2.30 -7.55
C ARG A 304 -3.31 1.85 -6.09
N SER A 305 -4.12 0.87 -5.69
CA SER A 305 -4.02 0.24 -4.37
C SER A 305 -2.79 -0.67 -4.28
N GLY A 306 -2.40 -1.06 -3.07
CA GLY A 306 -1.24 -1.92 -2.84
C GLY A 306 -0.68 -1.80 -1.43
N SER A 307 0.59 -2.15 -1.28
CA SER A 307 1.32 -2.03 -0.01
C SER A 307 2.57 -1.18 -0.19
N SER A 308 2.79 -0.20 0.70
CA SER A 308 4.03 0.56 0.77
C SER A 308 5.21 -0.31 1.21
N PHE A 309 6.42 0.26 1.25
CA PHE A 309 7.62 -0.49 1.64
C PHE A 309 7.50 -1.08 3.04
N HIS A 310 7.65 -2.39 3.12
CA HIS A 310 7.70 -3.12 4.39
C HIS A 310 8.62 -4.34 4.27
N LYS A 311 8.93 -4.94 5.42
CA LYS A 311 9.51 -6.27 5.54
C LYS A 311 8.46 -7.19 6.14
N ASP A 312 8.40 -8.42 5.65
CA ASP A 312 7.51 -9.41 6.24
C ASP A 312 7.83 -9.65 7.73
N PRO A 313 6.81 -9.74 8.59
CA PRO A 313 7.03 -9.88 10.03
C PRO A 313 7.62 -11.24 10.39
N ASN A 314 8.05 -11.35 11.65
CA ASN A 314 8.55 -12.60 12.26
C ASN A 314 9.78 -13.19 11.53
N ALA A 315 10.48 -12.38 10.72
CA ALA A 315 11.56 -12.81 9.81
C ALA A 315 11.16 -13.99 8.89
N THR A 316 9.88 -14.06 8.54
CA THR A 316 9.36 -15.06 7.59
C THR A 316 9.78 -14.71 6.15
N SER A 317 9.73 -15.72 5.28
CA SER A 317 9.66 -15.48 3.84
C SER A 317 8.19 -15.53 3.42
N ALA A 318 7.86 -14.99 2.25
CA ALA A 318 6.51 -15.06 1.71
C ALA A 318 6.49 -15.54 0.26
N TRP A 319 5.31 -15.97 -0.19
CA TRP A 319 4.99 -16.10 -1.59
C TRP A 319 3.66 -15.43 -1.89
N ASN A 320 3.55 -14.79 -3.05
CA ASN A 320 2.35 -14.09 -3.50
C ASN A 320 1.97 -14.55 -4.91
N ALA A 321 0.81 -15.20 -5.03
CA ALA A 321 0.27 -15.69 -6.28
C ALA A 321 -0.79 -14.72 -6.82
N VAL A 322 -0.54 -14.18 -8.02
CA VAL A 322 -1.48 -13.29 -8.71
C VAL A 322 -2.47 -14.14 -9.48
N ILE A 323 -3.74 -14.06 -9.09
CA ILE A 323 -4.83 -14.86 -9.66
C ILE A 323 -5.45 -14.13 -10.85
N SER A 324 -5.72 -12.83 -10.69
CA SER A 324 -6.13 -11.91 -11.75
C SER A 324 -5.46 -10.56 -11.57
N GLY A 325 -5.38 -9.79 -12.65
CA GLY A 325 -4.72 -8.49 -12.65
C GLY A 325 -3.20 -8.59 -12.78
N ARG A 326 -2.53 -7.48 -12.46
CA ARG A 326 -1.08 -7.30 -12.63
C ARG A 326 -0.53 -6.42 -11.52
N LYS A 327 0.58 -6.84 -10.92
CA LYS A 327 1.18 -6.13 -9.78
C LYS A 327 2.62 -5.77 -10.07
N LYS A 328 2.97 -4.48 -9.95
CA LYS A 328 4.36 -4.02 -9.98
C LYS A 328 4.96 -4.22 -8.59
N TRP A 329 6.15 -4.81 -8.57
CA TRP A 329 6.96 -5.04 -7.37
C TRP A 329 8.28 -4.28 -7.47
N ILE A 330 8.69 -3.70 -6.35
CA ILE A 330 10.03 -3.16 -6.14
C ILE A 330 10.56 -3.77 -4.86
N LEU A 331 11.72 -4.42 -4.93
CA LEU A 331 12.33 -5.10 -3.80
C LEU A 331 13.78 -4.64 -3.60
N PHE A 332 14.11 -4.30 -2.35
CA PHE A 332 15.47 -4.00 -1.93
C PHE A 332 15.99 -5.08 -0.97
N PRO A 333 17.29 -5.41 -1.03
CA PRO A 333 17.88 -6.40 -0.14
C PRO A 333 17.79 -5.96 1.33
N PRO A 334 17.86 -6.90 2.29
CA PRO A 334 17.57 -6.61 3.70
C PRO A 334 18.41 -5.50 4.34
N ASP A 335 19.65 -5.35 3.88
CA ASP A 335 20.66 -4.44 4.42
C ASP A 335 20.63 -3.05 3.77
N PHE A 336 19.72 -2.82 2.80
CA PHE A 336 19.58 -1.54 2.11
C PHE A 336 18.18 -0.96 2.32
N THR A 337 18.08 0.14 3.06
CA THR A 337 16.82 0.85 3.24
C THR A 337 16.48 1.62 1.96
N PRO A 338 15.28 1.44 1.38
CA PRO A 338 14.88 2.16 0.16
C PRO A 338 14.89 3.68 0.36
N PRO A 339 15.16 4.48 -0.68
CA PRO A 339 15.00 5.92 -0.62
C PRO A 339 13.59 6.33 -0.15
N GLY A 340 13.49 7.39 0.65
CA GLY A 340 12.23 7.85 1.23
C GLY A 340 11.64 6.95 2.33
N VAL A 341 12.36 5.90 2.77
CA VAL A 341 11.97 5.04 3.89
C VAL A 341 12.86 5.34 5.10
N HIS A 342 12.22 5.58 6.25
CA HIS A 342 12.92 5.78 7.52
C HIS A 342 12.43 4.73 8.52
N ALA A 343 13.31 3.79 8.87
CA ALA A 343 13.02 2.74 9.83
C ALA A 343 13.76 3.00 11.15
N SER A 344 13.11 2.73 12.28
CA SER A 344 13.78 2.73 13.59
C SER A 344 14.80 1.60 13.68
N ASP A 345 15.80 1.75 14.55
CA ASP A 345 16.86 0.74 14.73
C ASP A 345 16.32 -0.65 15.09
N CYS A 346 15.22 -0.70 15.84
CA CYS A 346 14.53 -1.92 16.22
C CYS A 346 13.56 -2.45 15.15
N GLY A 347 13.29 -1.69 14.09
CA GLY A 347 12.36 -2.06 13.02
C GLY A 347 10.88 -2.00 13.37
N LEU A 348 10.52 -1.48 14.56
CA LEU A 348 9.13 -1.33 15.00
C LEU A 348 8.37 -0.22 14.28
N HIS A 349 9.07 0.86 13.94
CA HIS A 349 8.48 2.02 13.29
C HIS A 349 9.13 2.21 11.93
N VAL A 350 8.29 2.24 10.90
CA VAL A 350 8.71 2.53 9.53
C VAL A 350 7.84 3.68 9.03
N ALA A 351 8.48 4.80 8.74
CA ALA A 351 7.87 5.90 8.02
C ALA A 351 8.19 5.76 6.53
N THR A 352 7.17 5.88 5.69
CA THR A 352 7.25 5.89 4.24
C THR A 352 6.52 7.12 3.70
N SER A 353 6.59 7.35 2.39
CA SER A 353 5.67 8.24 1.69
C SER A 353 4.21 7.93 2.06
N VAL A 354 3.35 8.94 2.02
CA VAL A 354 1.91 8.85 2.29
C VAL A 354 1.32 7.79 1.37
N SER A 355 1.59 7.89 0.06
CA SER A 355 1.09 6.93 -0.93
C SER A 355 2.19 6.24 -1.72
N ILE A 356 1.84 5.12 -2.34
CA ILE A 356 2.73 4.39 -3.25
C ILE A 356 3.09 5.27 -4.45
N ILE A 357 2.13 6.03 -4.97
CA ILE A 357 2.34 6.89 -6.14
C ILE A 357 3.26 8.06 -5.80
N GLU A 358 3.09 8.65 -4.62
CA GLU A 358 4.02 9.66 -4.12
C GLU A 358 5.45 9.13 -4.06
N TRP A 359 5.65 7.89 -3.58
CA TRP A 359 6.98 7.30 -3.56
C TRP A 359 7.56 7.18 -4.98
N PHE A 360 6.74 6.72 -5.94
CA PHE A 360 7.19 6.62 -7.33
C PHE A 360 7.57 7.99 -7.92
N LEU A 361 6.82 9.05 -7.59
CA LEU A 361 7.09 10.40 -8.08
C LEU A 361 8.37 11.01 -7.51
N ASN A 362 8.62 10.80 -6.22
CA ASN A 362 9.69 11.51 -5.51
C ASN A 362 10.99 10.72 -5.42
N PHE A 363 10.93 9.39 -5.43
CA PHE A 363 12.05 8.53 -5.07
C PHE A 363 12.37 7.44 -6.10
N TYR A 364 11.54 7.21 -7.12
CA TYR A 364 11.79 6.11 -8.07
C TYR A 364 13.05 6.30 -8.91
N ASP A 365 13.29 7.52 -9.40
CA ASP A 365 14.50 7.81 -10.19
C ASP A 365 15.76 7.65 -9.31
N GLU A 366 15.74 8.17 -8.08
CA GLU A 366 16.83 7.96 -7.11
C GLU A 366 17.05 6.47 -6.81
N ALA A 367 15.97 5.72 -6.60
CA ALA A 367 16.01 4.28 -6.36
C ALA A 367 16.61 3.53 -7.56
N ARG A 368 16.22 3.87 -8.79
CA ARG A 368 16.73 3.25 -10.01
C ARG A 368 18.23 3.47 -10.18
N ASP A 369 18.68 4.69 -9.87
CA ASP A 369 20.05 5.15 -10.09
C ASP A 369 20.96 4.91 -8.86
N SER A 370 20.42 4.33 -7.79
CA SER A 370 21.16 3.97 -6.58
C SER A 370 22.23 2.90 -6.82
N GLU A 371 23.26 2.88 -5.95
CA GLU A 371 24.33 1.88 -5.98
C GLU A 371 23.78 0.46 -5.87
N VAL A 372 22.80 0.26 -4.97
CA VAL A 372 22.10 -1.01 -4.80
C VAL A 372 20.81 -0.97 -5.59
N GLN A 373 20.92 -1.31 -6.87
CA GLN A 373 19.76 -1.34 -7.75
C GLN A 373 18.64 -2.28 -7.24
N PRO A 374 17.38 -1.82 -7.22
CA PRO A 374 16.28 -2.66 -6.80
C PRO A 374 16.03 -3.82 -7.76
N ARG A 375 15.47 -4.89 -7.19
CA ARG A 375 14.83 -5.95 -7.95
C ARG A 375 13.41 -5.48 -8.30
N GLU A 376 13.08 -5.51 -9.57
CA GLU A 376 11.83 -4.98 -10.10
C GLU A 376 11.20 -5.95 -11.09
N CYS A 377 9.88 -6.08 -11.00
CA CYS A 377 9.10 -6.88 -11.93
C CYS A 377 7.61 -6.53 -11.89
N VAL A 378 6.90 -6.82 -12.95
CA VAL A 378 5.45 -6.96 -12.98
C VAL A 378 5.12 -8.44 -12.89
N VAL A 379 4.44 -8.83 -11.82
CA VAL A 379 3.94 -10.20 -11.64
C VAL A 379 2.58 -10.29 -12.30
N GLU A 380 2.50 -11.14 -13.32
CA GLU A 380 1.33 -11.30 -14.18
C GLU A 380 0.34 -12.31 -13.60
N ALA A 381 -0.93 -12.26 -14.05
CA ALA A 381 -1.91 -13.27 -13.71
C ALA A 381 -1.42 -14.69 -14.06
N GLY A 382 -1.48 -15.59 -13.08
CA GLY A 382 -0.98 -16.95 -13.19
C GLY A 382 0.48 -17.14 -12.76
N GLU A 383 1.16 -16.08 -12.31
CA GLU A 383 2.51 -16.13 -11.75
C GLU A 383 2.50 -16.03 -10.22
N CYS A 384 3.56 -16.54 -9.59
CA CYS A 384 3.75 -16.48 -8.14
C CYS A 384 5.17 -16.01 -7.80
N ILE A 385 5.30 -14.91 -7.06
CA ILE A 385 6.60 -14.39 -6.63
C ILE A 385 6.97 -14.92 -5.25
N PHE A 386 8.23 -15.33 -5.09
CA PHE A 386 8.86 -15.61 -3.81
C PHE A 386 9.56 -14.35 -3.28
N VAL A 387 9.18 -13.94 -2.07
CA VAL A 387 9.77 -12.83 -1.33
C VAL A 387 10.65 -13.40 -0.20
N PRO A 388 11.98 -13.30 -0.31
CA PRO A 388 12.86 -13.87 0.69
C PRO A 388 12.84 -13.05 1.98
N ARG A 389 13.19 -13.70 3.10
CA ARG A 389 13.18 -13.07 4.42
C ARG A 389 13.91 -11.72 4.44
N GLY A 390 13.29 -10.75 5.09
CA GLY A 390 13.85 -9.45 5.35
C GLY A 390 14.01 -8.55 4.12
N TRP A 391 13.57 -8.94 2.92
CA TRP A 391 13.58 -8.02 1.79
C TRP A 391 12.55 -6.92 1.99
N TRP A 392 12.98 -5.67 1.82
CA TRP A 392 12.06 -4.55 1.70
C TRP A 392 11.29 -4.72 0.40
N HIS A 393 9.97 -4.56 0.41
CA HIS A 393 9.18 -4.65 -0.79
C HIS A 393 7.97 -3.72 -0.77
N LEU A 394 7.68 -3.16 -1.95
CA LEU A 394 6.52 -2.35 -2.26
C LEU A 394 5.78 -2.98 -3.43
N VAL A 395 4.44 -2.97 -3.37
CA VAL A 395 3.56 -3.58 -4.37
C VAL A 395 2.52 -2.57 -4.82
N LEU A 396 2.43 -2.33 -6.13
CA LEU A 396 1.44 -1.46 -6.75
C LEU A 396 0.54 -2.28 -7.69
N ASN A 397 -0.78 -2.23 -7.48
CA ASN A 397 -1.73 -2.81 -8.43
C ASN A 397 -1.84 -1.90 -9.66
N LEU A 398 -1.48 -2.43 -10.83
CA LEU A 398 -1.54 -1.70 -12.10
C LEU A 398 -2.98 -1.63 -12.65
N GLU A 399 -3.82 -2.58 -12.21
CA GLU A 399 -5.22 -2.74 -12.52
C GLU A 399 -5.93 -3.46 -11.36
N GLU A 400 -7.25 -3.64 -11.43
CA GLU A 400 -7.96 -4.48 -10.45
C GLU A 400 -7.33 -5.87 -10.38
N SER A 401 -6.88 -6.25 -9.18
CA SER A 401 -6.07 -7.44 -8.99
C SER A 401 -6.57 -8.27 -7.82
N VAL A 402 -6.63 -9.59 -8.01
CA VAL A 402 -6.88 -10.59 -6.97
C VAL A 402 -5.63 -11.42 -6.79
N ALA A 403 -5.17 -11.57 -5.54
CA ALA A 403 -4.03 -12.40 -5.19
C ALA A 403 -4.24 -13.13 -3.86
N ILE A 404 -3.48 -14.20 -3.67
CA ILE A 404 -3.33 -14.89 -2.39
C ILE A 404 -1.85 -14.88 -2.01
N THR A 405 -1.57 -14.55 -0.75
CA THR A 405 -0.21 -14.56 -0.22
C THR A 405 -0.14 -15.38 1.05
N GLN A 406 1.00 -16.04 1.28
CA GLN A 406 1.28 -16.66 2.56
C GLN A 406 2.72 -16.44 3.01
N ASN A 407 2.86 -16.28 4.33
CA ASN A 407 4.14 -16.21 5.01
C ASN A 407 4.46 -17.59 5.58
N PHE A 408 5.71 -18.01 5.48
CA PHE A 408 6.16 -19.32 5.93
C PHE A 408 7.55 -19.27 6.58
N ALA A 409 7.75 -20.16 7.53
CA ALA A 409 9.05 -20.46 8.11
C ALA A 409 9.53 -21.81 7.58
N SER A 410 10.77 -21.91 7.13
CA SER A 410 11.37 -23.14 6.63
C SER A 410 12.64 -23.48 7.39
N SER A 411 13.17 -24.68 7.17
CA SER A 411 14.46 -25.12 7.70
C SER A 411 15.64 -24.24 7.22
N VAL A 412 15.43 -23.35 6.25
CA VAL A 412 16.45 -22.38 5.79
C VAL A 412 16.43 -21.10 6.64
N ASN A 413 15.25 -20.55 6.94
CA ASN A 413 15.12 -19.28 7.66
C ASN A 413 14.85 -19.44 9.18
N VAL A 414 14.60 -20.65 9.70
CA VAL A 414 14.19 -20.90 11.09
C VAL A 414 15.07 -20.23 12.16
N ASN A 415 16.39 -20.15 11.95
CA ASN A 415 17.29 -19.46 12.88
C ASN A 415 17.00 -17.96 13.01
N HIS A 416 16.62 -17.33 11.89
CA HIS A 416 16.24 -15.93 11.87
C HIS A 416 14.87 -15.74 12.52
N VAL A 417 13.91 -16.63 12.21
CA VAL A 417 12.58 -16.62 12.81
C VAL A 417 12.68 -16.75 14.33
N LEU A 418 13.38 -17.77 14.84
CA LEU A 418 13.57 -17.99 16.28
C LEU A 418 14.16 -16.76 16.98
N ARG A 419 15.24 -16.20 16.43
CA ARG A 419 15.85 -14.98 16.99
C ARG A 419 14.90 -13.78 16.95
N TYR A 420 14.15 -13.62 15.87
CA TYR A 420 13.24 -12.48 15.71
C TYR A 420 12.12 -12.52 16.74
N VAL A 421 11.51 -13.69 16.95
CA VAL A 421 10.39 -13.85 17.89
C VAL A 421 10.80 -13.90 19.37
N GLU A 422 12.10 -13.87 19.68
CA GLU A 422 12.59 -13.66 21.06
C GLU A 422 12.15 -12.30 21.61
N ASN A 423 12.04 -11.29 20.75
CA ASN A 423 11.49 -9.99 21.12
C ASN A 423 9.98 -9.95 20.84
N ALA A 424 9.18 -10.07 21.90
CA ALA A 424 7.72 -10.09 21.83
C ALA A 424 7.11 -8.83 21.18
N ASP A 425 7.79 -7.67 21.29
CA ASP A 425 7.32 -6.42 20.72
C ASP A 425 7.37 -6.45 19.18
N LEU A 426 8.29 -7.22 18.60
CA LEU A 426 8.42 -7.37 17.15
C LEU A 426 7.43 -8.38 16.55
N VAL A 427 6.82 -9.22 17.39
CA VAL A 427 5.93 -10.29 16.92
C VAL A 427 4.64 -9.69 16.36
N SER A 428 4.29 -10.09 15.14
CA SER A 428 3.02 -9.76 14.48
C SER A 428 2.21 -11.01 14.18
N GLY A 429 0.92 -10.82 13.86
CA GLY A 429 -0.02 -11.90 13.55
C GLY A 429 -0.60 -12.61 14.79
N LEU A 430 -0.42 -12.06 15.99
CA LEU A 430 -0.99 -12.57 17.24
C LEU A 430 -1.55 -11.44 18.11
N GLU A 431 -2.54 -11.80 18.94
CA GLU A 431 -3.01 -11.01 20.07
C GLU A 431 -1.85 -10.69 21.02
N GLN A 432 -1.85 -9.49 21.61
CA GLN A 432 -0.71 -8.95 22.34
C GLN A 432 -0.28 -9.85 23.51
N GLU A 433 -1.24 -10.46 24.20
CA GLU A 433 -1.04 -11.33 25.35
C GLU A 433 -0.33 -12.65 24.97
N LYS A 434 -0.47 -13.09 23.71
CA LYS A 434 0.11 -14.34 23.21
C LYS A 434 1.52 -14.18 22.66
N ARG A 435 1.97 -12.94 22.38
CA ARG A 435 3.26 -12.66 21.74
C ARG A 435 4.46 -13.10 22.56
N ALA A 436 4.45 -12.82 23.87
CA ALA A 436 5.56 -13.13 24.77
C ALA A 436 5.86 -14.64 24.90
N GLY A 437 4.85 -15.49 24.69
CA GLY A 437 5.00 -16.96 24.75
C GLY A 437 5.47 -17.60 23.44
N LEU A 438 5.44 -16.87 22.31
CA LEU A 438 5.60 -17.46 20.98
C LEU A 438 6.96 -18.15 20.81
N HIS A 439 8.07 -17.51 21.21
CA HIS A 439 9.40 -18.09 21.06
C HIS A 439 9.53 -19.44 21.77
N SER A 440 9.13 -19.51 23.04
CA SER A 440 9.20 -20.73 23.85
C SER A 440 8.28 -21.82 23.30
N ALA A 441 7.04 -21.46 22.96
CA ALA A 441 6.07 -22.39 22.38
C ALA A 441 6.55 -22.95 21.03
N PHE A 442 7.09 -22.10 20.16
CA PHE A 442 7.58 -22.52 18.86
C PHE A 442 8.81 -23.41 18.95
N LYS A 443 9.76 -23.05 19.82
CA LYS A 443 10.95 -23.88 20.07
C LYS A 443 10.58 -25.25 20.64
N GLU A 444 9.64 -25.32 21.57
CA GLU A 444 9.18 -26.58 22.14
C GLU A 444 8.41 -27.43 21.12
N ALA A 445 7.52 -26.82 20.35
CA ALA A 445 6.78 -27.53 19.29
C ALA A 445 7.73 -28.06 18.21
N LEU A 446 8.78 -27.31 17.83
CA LEU A 446 9.84 -27.81 16.96
C LEU A 446 10.60 -28.99 17.60
N ARG A 447 10.90 -28.94 18.90
CA ARG A 447 11.58 -30.04 19.60
C ARG A 447 10.75 -31.32 19.58
N LEU A 448 9.43 -31.21 19.72
CA LEU A 448 8.52 -32.35 19.74
C LEU A 448 8.25 -32.93 18.33
N HIS A 449 8.05 -32.08 17.34
CA HIS A 449 7.58 -32.51 16.02
C HIS A 449 8.66 -32.54 14.93
N ARG A 450 9.71 -31.73 15.05
CA ARG A 450 10.76 -31.53 14.04
C ARG A 450 12.16 -31.35 14.68
N PRO A 451 12.63 -32.25 15.56
CA PRO A 451 13.88 -32.08 16.30
C PRO A 451 15.11 -31.92 15.40
N GLU A 452 15.11 -32.55 14.21
CA GLU A 452 16.19 -32.47 13.23
C GLU A 452 16.41 -31.03 12.71
N VAL A 453 15.35 -30.20 12.70
CA VAL A 453 15.43 -28.79 12.30
C VAL A 453 16.20 -27.99 13.35
N LEU A 454 15.93 -28.21 14.65
CA LEU A 454 16.64 -27.53 15.74
C LEU A 454 18.11 -27.94 15.80
N GLU A 455 18.41 -29.22 15.62
CA GLU A 455 19.80 -29.70 15.55
C GLU A 455 20.54 -29.09 14.37
N GLY A 456 19.91 -29.08 13.19
CA GLY A 456 20.46 -28.46 11.98
C GLY A 456 20.65 -26.95 12.12
N ALA A 457 19.74 -26.28 12.83
CA ALA A 457 19.78 -24.86 13.16
C ALA A 457 20.97 -24.54 14.09
N ALA A 458 21.14 -25.31 15.17
CA ALA A 458 22.25 -25.18 16.12
C ALA A 458 23.62 -25.41 15.46
N ARG A 459 23.75 -26.44 14.61
CA ARG A 459 24.98 -26.71 13.85
C ARG A 459 25.36 -25.55 12.92
N ARG A 460 24.37 -24.95 12.25
CA ARG A 460 24.59 -23.77 11.38
C ARG A 460 24.98 -22.52 12.18
N GLY A 461 24.35 -22.29 13.33
CA GLY A 461 24.70 -21.20 14.25
C GLY A 461 26.13 -21.31 14.78
N SER A 462 26.57 -22.52 15.15
CA SER A 462 27.95 -22.78 15.60
C SER A 462 28.97 -22.53 14.48
N LYS A 463 28.72 -23.00 13.25
CA LYS A 463 29.60 -22.72 12.09
C LYS A 463 29.69 -21.23 11.76
N ALA A 464 28.59 -20.48 11.90
CA ALA A 464 28.58 -19.02 11.69
C ALA A 464 29.40 -18.29 12.78
N LYS A 465 29.26 -18.67 14.06
CA LYS A 465 30.08 -18.14 15.15
C LYS A 465 31.57 -18.48 14.99
N GLY A 466 31.90 -19.70 14.54
CA GLY A 466 33.28 -20.10 14.25
C GLY A 466 33.91 -19.32 13.08
N ARG A 467 33.13 -19.00 12.04
CA ARG A 467 33.58 -18.12 10.94
C ARG A 467 33.77 -16.67 11.40
N LEU A 468 32.90 -16.15 12.26
CA LEU A 468 33.05 -14.82 12.84
C LEU A 468 34.25 -14.75 13.80
N ALA A 469 34.44 -15.76 14.66
CA ALA A 469 35.59 -15.83 15.56
C ALA A 469 36.92 -15.88 14.78
N GLY A 470 36.99 -16.67 13.69
CA GLY A 470 38.15 -16.67 12.80
C GLY A 470 38.34 -15.39 11.96
N ALA A 471 37.31 -14.54 11.86
CA ALA A 471 37.40 -13.21 11.25
C ALA A 471 37.82 -12.14 12.28
N PHE A 472 37.37 -12.25 13.53
CA PHE A 472 37.79 -11.41 14.66
C PHE A 472 39.23 -11.70 15.11
N GLU A 473 39.72 -12.94 15.00
CA GLU A 473 41.15 -13.25 15.17
C GLU A 473 42.03 -12.59 14.08
N LYS A 474 41.44 -12.08 12.99
CA LYS A 474 42.12 -11.35 11.92
C LYS A 474 41.84 -9.84 11.89
N GLY A 475 41.08 -9.31 12.84
CA GLY A 475 40.74 -7.88 12.90
C GLY A 475 40.55 -7.45 14.34
N GLY A 476 41.65 -7.03 14.98
CA GLY A 476 41.64 -6.52 16.34
C GLY A 476 41.11 -5.09 16.45
N GLU A 477 40.38 -4.91 17.57
CA GLU A 477 40.21 -3.68 18.38
C GLU A 477 39.33 -2.53 17.85
N GLY A 478 38.26 -2.23 18.61
CA GLY A 478 37.40 -1.05 18.42
C GLY A 478 36.19 -1.04 19.35
N ALA A 479 36.35 -0.38 20.50
CA ALA A 479 35.48 -0.19 21.67
C ALA A 479 33.95 -0.11 21.50
N GLU A 480 33.27 -0.66 22.53
CA GLU A 480 31.89 -0.41 22.92
C GLU A 480 31.68 1.04 23.39
N GLU A 481 30.54 1.65 23.04
CA GLU A 481 29.91 2.63 23.92
C GLU A 481 28.38 2.51 23.81
N LYS A 482 27.76 2.25 24.97
CA LYS A 482 26.31 2.20 25.19
C LYS A 482 25.86 3.57 25.66
N GLU A 483 24.92 4.21 24.97
CA GLU A 483 24.09 5.23 25.58
C GLU A 483 22.60 4.92 25.41
N SER A 484 21.93 4.93 26.56
CA SER A 484 20.51 4.73 26.74
C SER A 484 19.80 6.09 26.73
N PHE A 485 18.78 6.30 25.89
CA PHE A 485 17.78 7.34 26.13
C PHE A 485 16.37 6.90 25.75
N ARG A 486 15.42 7.26 26.62
CA ARG A 486 14.01 6.85 26.69
C ARG A 486 13.08 7.79 25.91
N PHE A 487 12.14 7.18 25.18
CA PHE A 487 10.74 7.54 24.87
C PHE A 487 10.30 8.97 24.52
N ASN A 488 9.52 9.11 23.44
CA ASN A 488 8.10 9.52 23.50
C ASN A 488 7.31 9.18 22.21
N PHE A 489 6.07 8.73 22.42
CA PHE A 489 5.06 8.32 21.43
C PHE A 489 4.38 9.52 20.74
N LEU A 490 3.84 9.32 19.53
CA LEU A 490 2.47 9.70 19.10
C LEU A 490 2.21 9.29 17.64
N GLY A 491 1.03 8.70 17.39
CA GLY A 491 0.32 8.71 16.09
C GLY A 491 0.37 7.43 15.29
#